data_AF-A0A1I1ILW1-F1
#
_entry.id   AF-A0A1I1ILW1-F1
#
_cell.length_a   1.000
_cell.length_b   1.000
_cell.length_c   1.000
_cell.angle_alpha   90.00
_cell.angle_beta   90.00
_cell.angle_gamma   90.00
#
_symmetry.space_group_name_H-M   'P 1'
#
loop_
_entity.id
_entity.type
_entity.pdbx_description
1 polymer ?
#
loop_
_entity_poly.entity_id
_entity_poly.type
_entity_poly.pdbx_seq_one_letter_code
_entity_poly.pdbx_strand_id
1 'polypeptide(L)'
;MINEEINQLLSKSLSLENKLLNLFSLRLFDNSERIRAANIVCSIAFEHAESAKILISTGNLTSATGLVRLQYEALVRAMWLLYSASDVAVSKLMAELTDDNAHRANKLPMLTEMLVKLDGKAPEEAMDALKEFK
;
A
#
# COMPACT_ATOMS: atom_id res chain seq x y z
N MET A 1 11.82 24.55 -12.41
CA MET A 1 12.82 23.49 -12.59
C MET A 1 13.03 22.83 -11.25
N ILE A 2 12.91 21.51 -11.15
CA ILE A 2 13.10 20.77 -9.89
C ILE A 2 14.58 20.79 -9.54
N ASN A 3 14.90 21.00 -8.27
CA ASN A 3 16.28 21.08 -7.76
C ASN A 3 17.03 19.76 -8.02
N GLU A 4 18.33 19.86 -8.34
CA GLU A 4 19.26 18.74 -8.55
C GLU A 4 19.23 17.73 -7.38
N GLU A 5 19.10 18.23 -6.16
CA GLU A 5 18.99 17.40 -4.95
C GLU A 5 17.76 16.48 -4.97
N ILE A 6 16.62 17.00 -5.46
CA ILE A 6 15.38 16.21 -5.58
C ILE A 6 15.57 15.13 -6.64
N ASN A 7 16.20 15.44 -7.78
CA ASN A 7 16.47 14.45 -8.81
C ASN A 7 17.38 13.31 -8.29
N GLN A 8 18.40 13.64 -7.49
CA GLN A 8 19.24 12.64 -6.84
C GLN A 8 18.45 11.78 -5.85
N LEU A 9 17.55 12.38 -5.06
CA LEU A 9 16.68 11.65 -4.14
C LEU A 9 15.75 10.69 -4.89
N LEU A 10 15.09 11.16 -5.96
CA LEU A 10 14.20 10.35 -6.79
C LEU A 10 14.94 9.17 -7.42
N SER A 11 16.16 9.39 -7.92
CA SER A 11 17.00 8.34 -8.49
C SER A 11 17.35 7.25 -7.46
N LYS A 12 17.77 7.66 -6.26
CA LYS A 12 18.07 6.72 -5.16
C LYS A 12 16.82 5.95 -4.71
N SER A 13 15.68 6.64 -4.59
CA SER A 13 14.40 6.03 -4.23
C SER A 13 13.96 4.99 -5.27
N LEU A 14 14.06 5.31 -6.57
CA LEU A 14 13.78 4.37 -7.66
C LEU A 14 14.72 3.16 -7.64
N SER A 15 16.01 3.36 -7.34
CA SER A 15 16.97 2.25 -7.23
C SER A 15 16.61 1.29 -6.09
N LEU A 16 16.19 1.81 -4.93
CA LEU A 16 15.71 1.00 -3.82
C LEU A 16 14.44 0.24 -4.21
N GLU A 17 13.48 0.94 -4.81
CA GLU A 17 12.20 0.37 -5.24
C GLU A 17 12.41 -0.79 -6.22
N ASN A 18 13.25 -0.63 -7.23
CA ASN A 18 13.57 -1.70 -8.19
C ASN A 18 14.17 -2.94 -7.52
N LYS A 19 14.96 -2.76 -6.45
CA LYS A 19 15.48 -3.92 -5.67
C LYS A 19 14.37 -4.61 -4.91
N LEU A 20 13.44 -3.86 -4.32
CA LEU A 20 12.31 -4.39 -3.57
C LEU A 20 11.26 -5.05 -4.47
N LEU A 21 11.05 -4.53 -5.69
CA LEU A 21 10.13 -5.10 -6.67
C LEU A 21 10.51 -6.55 -7.04
N ASN A 22 11.80 -6.90 -6.99
CA ASN A 22 12.24 -8.28 -7.18
C ASN A 22 11.64 -9.25 -6.16
N LEU A 23 11.24 -8.78 -4.96
CA LEU A 23 10.60 -9.61 -3.95
C LEU A 23 9.21 -10.09 -4.39
N PHE A 24 8.51 -9.33 -5.24
CA PHE A 24 7.22 -9.75 -5.80
C PHE A 24 7.34 -10.88 -6.83
N SER A 25 8.54 -11.12 -7.37
CA SER A 25 8.80 -12.28 -8.24
C SER A 25 8.99 -13.58 -7.45
N LEU A 26 9.20 -13.48 -6.13
CA LEU A 26 9.37 -14.65 -5.27
C LEU A 26 8.02 -15.34 -5.04
N ARG A 27 8.08 -16.65 -4.80
CA ARG A 27 6.89 -17.42 -4.42
C ARG A 27 6.38 -16.94 -3.07
N LEU A 28 5.06 -16.71 -2.99
CA LEU A 28 4.38 -16.43 -1.74
C LEU A 28 4.56 -17.59 -0.74
N PHE A 29 4.53 -17.27 0.55
CA PHE A 29 4.66 -18.27 1.62
C PHE A 29 3.61 -19.39 1.49
N ASP A 30 2.36 -19.01 1.19
CA ASP A 30 1.27 -19.96 0.90
C ASP A 30 0.31 -19.42 -0.18
N ASN A 31 -0.72 -20.21 -0.48
CA ASN A 31 -1.79 -19.89 -1.42
C ASN A 31 -3.08 -19.44 -0.69
N SER A 32 -2.99 -18.82 0.48
CA SER A 32 -4.15 -18.24 1.15
C SER A 32 -4.64 -16.99 0.41
N GLU A 33 -5.95 -16.71 0.49
CA GLU A 33 -6.51 -15.46 -0.03
C GLU A 33 -5.88 -14.25 0.66
N ARG A 34 -5.50 -14.40 1.94
CA ARG A 34 -4.90 -13.35 2.75
C ARG A 34 -3.56 -12.88 2.20
N ILE A 35 -2.64 -13.81 1.97
CA ILE A 35 -1.31 -13.47 1.46
C ILE A 35 -1.42 -12.93 0.03
N ARG A 36 -2.30 -13.50 -0.80
CA ARG A 36 -2.58 -12.94 -2.14
C ARG A 36 -3.13 -11.51 -2.09
N ALA A 37 -4.15 -11.27 -1.26
CA ALA A 37 -4.76 -9.95 -1.13
C ALA A 37 -3.75 -8.91 -0.63
N ALA A 38 -2.99 -9.26 0.41
CA ALA A 38 -1.94 -8.39 0.94
C ALA A 38 -0.85 -8.10 -0.11
N ASN A 39 -0.44 -9.10 -0.89
CA ASN A 39 0.55 -8.94 -1.95
C ASN A 39 0.04 -8.01 -3.07
N ILE A 40 -1.17 -8.22 -3.58
CA ILE A 40 -1.79 -7.37 -4.61
C ILE A 40 -1.92 -5.93 -4.14
N VAL A 41 -2.43 -5.71 -2.92
CA VAL A 41 -2.59 -4.33 -2.41
C VAL A 41 -1.23 -3.68 -2.14
N CYS A 42 -0.23 -4.45 -1.72
CA CYS A 42 1.14 -3.95 -1.59
C CYS A 42 1.72 -3.54 -2.94
N SER A 43 1.51 -4.30 -4.02
CA SER A 43 2.01 -3.91 -5.35
C SER A 43 1.39 -2.61 -5.86
N ILE A 44 0.12 -2.34 -5.52
CA ILE A 44 -0.53 -1.04 -5.81
C ILE A 44 0.21 0.11 -5.10
N ALA A 45 0.65 -0.08 -3.85
CA ALA A 45 1.43 0.93 -3.14
C ALA A 45 2.75 1.25 -3.88
N PHE A 46 3.40 0.23 -4.45
CA PHE A 46 4.61 0.42 -5.28
C PHE A 46 4.30 1.16 -6.59
N GLU A 47 3.20 0.84 -7.27
CA GLU A 47 2.78 1.53 -8.50
C GLU A 47 2.48 3.02 -8.23
N HIS A 48 1.82 3.33 -7.11
CA HIS A 48 1.62 4.72 -6.68
C HIS A 48 2.95 5.43 -6.37
N ALA A 49 3.90 4.73 -5.75
CA ALA A 49 5.22 5.28 -5.48
C ALA A 49 5.98 5.63 -6.76
N GLU A 50 5.97 4.74 -7.76
CA GLU A 50 6.57 4.99 -9.08
C GLU A 50 5.93 6.21 -9.75
N SER A 51 4.59 6.22 -9.80
CA SER A 51 3.83 7.32 -10.39
C SER A 51 4.08 8.66 -9.68
N ALA A 52 4.19 8.66 -8.34
CA ALA A 52 4.55 9.85 -7.58
C ALA A 52 5.93 10.39 -7.99
N LYS A 53 6.94 9.53 -8.17
CA LYS A 53 8.27 9.95 -8.62
C LYS A 53 8.24 10.59 -10.02
N ILE A 54 7.45 10.03 -10.95
CA ILE A 54 7.27 10.58 -12.30
C ILE A 54 6.60 11.96 -12.26
N LEU A 55 5.57 12.13 -11.42
CA LEU A 55 4.90 13.41 -11.26
C LEU A 55 5.82 14.45 -10.59
N ILE A 56 6.61 14.04 -9.59
CA ILE A 56 7.60 14.93 -8.98
C ILE A 56 8.61 15.36 -10.02
N SER A 57 9.20 14.45 -10.81
CA SER A 57 10.24 14.76 -11.81
C SER A 57 9.76 15.66 -12.95
N THR A 58 8.45 15.71 -13.20
CA THR A 58 7.82 16.55 -14.22
C THR A 58 7.22 17.85 -13.67
N GLY A 59 7.31 18.08 -12.36
CA GLY A 59 6.88 19.32 -11.70
C GLY A 59 5.39 19.32 -11.32
N ASN A 60 4.70 18.20 -11.44
CA ASN A 60 3.28 18.03 -11.12
C ASN A 60 3.08 17.72 -9.63
N LEU A 61 3.58 18.61 -8.76
CA LEU A 61 3.73 18.35 -7.32
C LEU A 61 2.40 18.17 -6.57
N THR A 62 1.35 18.90 -6.95
CA THR A 62 0.01 18.75 -6.35
C THR A 62 -0.54 17.35 -6.57
N SER A 63 -0.47 16.85 -7.81
CA SER A 63 -0.91 15.51 -8.15
C SER A 63 -0.02 14.44 -7.53
N ALA A 64 1.30 14.67 -7.48
CA ALA A 64 2.22 13.79 -6.77
C ALA A 64 1.86 13.61 -5.30
N THR A 65 1.50 14.70 -4.61
CA THR A 65 1.10 14.67 -3.19
C THR A 65 -0.14 13.78 -2.99
N GLY A 66 -1.11 13.85 -3.91
CA GLY A 66 -2.26 12.95 -3.89
C GLY A 66 -1.87 11.47 -4.02
N LEU A 67 -0.91 11.15 -4.89
CA LEU A 67 -0.41 9.78 -5.04
C LEU A 67 0.35 9.27 -3.81
N VAL A 68 1.12 10.12 -3.12
CA VAL A 68 1.78 9.72 -1.86
C VAL A 68 0.73 9.35 -0.81
N ARG A 69 -0.41 10.07 -0.74
CA ARG A 69 -1.51 9.68 0.15
C ARG A 69 -2.12 8.34 -0.24
N LEU A 70 -2.37 8.10 -1.54
CA LEU A 70 -2.89 6.82 -2.01
C LEU A 70 -1.93 5.65 -1.76
N GLN A 71 -0.62 5.87 -1.96
CA GLN A 71 0.43 4.91 -1.61
C GLN A 71 0.35 4.51 -0.13
N TYR A 72 0.25 5.50 0.77
CA TYR A 72 0.11 5.24 2.20
C TYR A 72 -1.14 4.43 2.51
N GLU A 73 -2.29 4.80 1.93
CA GLU A 73 -3.54 4.10 2.16
C GLU A 73 -3.51 2.65 1.65
N ALA A 74 -2.86 2.41 0.52
CA ALA A 74 -2.62 1.05 0.01
C ALA A 74 -1.71 0.26 0.96
N LEU A 75 -0.61 0.83 1.44
CA LEU A 75 0.30 0.15 2.36
C LEU A 75 -0.36 -0.23 3.69
N VAL A 76 -1.10 0.70 4.32
CA VAL A 76 -1.86 0.43 5.55
C VAL A 76 -2.86 -0.71 5.31
N ARG A 77 -3.58 -0.68 4.18
CA ARG A 77 -4.55 -1.72 3.83
C ARG A 77 -3.88 -3.08 3.60
N ALA A 78 -2.72 -3.12 2.94
CA ALA A 78 -1.94 -4.34 2.75
C ALA A 78 -1.47 -4.94 4.10
N MET A 79 -0.95 -4.10 5.00
CA MET A 79 -0.57 -4.53 6.34
C MET A 79 -1.78 -5.01 7.15
N TRP A 80 -2.90 -4.30 7.10
CA TRP A 80 -4.13 -4.71 7.78
C TRP A 80 -4.62 -6.07 7.27
N LEU A 81 -4.60 -6.30 5.95
CA LEU A 81 -4.94 -7.61 5.36
C LEU A 81 -4.04 -8.72 5.90
N LEU A 82 -2.73 -8.48 5.97
CA LEU A 82 -1.78 -9.48 6.41
C LEU A 82 -1.90 -9.79 7.92
N TYR A 83 -1.96 -8.77 8.76
CA TYR A 83 -1.79 -8.92 10.21
C TYR A 83 -3.09 -8.92 11.03
N SER A 84 -4.19 -8.33 10.54
CA SER A 84 -5.38 -8.10 11.38
C SER A 84 -6.74 -8.39 10.75
N ALA A 85 -6.87 -8.42 9.43
CA ALA A 85 -8.17 -8.62 8.79
C ALA A 85 -8.76 -9.99 9.17
N SER A 86 -10.06 -10.09 9.39
CA SER A 86 -10.72 -11.40 9.49
C SER A 86 -10.76 -12.08 8.11
N ASP A 87 -10.77 -13.42 8.05
CA ASP A 87 -10.88 -14.15 6.77
C ASP A 87 -12.12 -13.72 5.98
N VAL A 88 -13.25 -13.47 6.65
CA VAL A 88 -14.48 -12.94 6.03
C VAL A 88 -14.24 -11.61 5.31
N ALA A 89 -13.39 -10.74 5.86
CA ALA A 89 -13.09 -9.44 5.26
C ALA A 89 -12.12 -9.59 4.09
N VAL A 90 -11.17 -10.52 4.18
CA VAL A 90 -10.27 -10.89 3.08
C VAL A 90 -11.07 -11.45 1.90
N SER A 91 -11.93 -12.44 2.13
CA SER A 91 -12.72 -13.05 1.06
C SER A 91 -13.69 -12.05 0.41
N LYS A 92 -14.24 -11.10 1.17
CA LYS A 92 -15.05 -10.00 0.59
C LYS A 92 -14.26 -9.10 -0.34
N LEU A 93 -13.00 -8.80 0.00
CA LEU A 93 -12.14 -7.96 -0.84
C LEU A 93 -11.71 -8.69 -2.11
N MET A 94 -11.53 -10.01 -2.03
CA MET A 94 -11.12 -10.87 -3.15
C MET A 94 -12.29 -11.35 -4.01
N ALA A 95 -13.53 -11.11 -3.59
CA ALA A 95 -14.71 -11.50 -4.35
C ALA A 95 -14.83 -10.68 -5.64
N GLU A 96 -15.40 -11.28 -6.69
CA GLU A 96 -15.69 -10.58 -7.92
C GLU A 96 -16.59 -9.37 -7.68
N LEU A 97 -16.31 -8.28 -8.42
CA LEU A 97 -17.08 -7.05 -8.33
C LEU A 97 -18.45 -7.22 -9.00
N THR A 98 -19.43 -7.65 -8.20
CA THR A 98 -20.86 -7.68 -8.52
C THR A 98 -21.59 -6.65 -7.67
N ASP A 99 -22.80 -6.22 -8.06
CA ASP A 99 -23.58 -5.23 -7.30
C ASP A 99 -23.81 -5.69 -5.84
N ASP A 100 -24.12 -6.97 -5.65
CA ASP A 100 -24.31 -7.58 -4.32
C ASP A 100 -23.02 -7.55 -3.48
N ASN A 101 -21.86 -7.85 -4.09
CA ASN A 101 -20.58 -7.85 -3.40
C ASN A 101 -20.10 -6.42 -3.11
N ALA A 102 -20.34 -5.46 -4.01
CA ALA A 102 -20.02 -4.05 -3.82
C ALA A 102 -20.78 -3.46 -2.62
N HIS A 103 -22.09 -3.75 -2.51
CA HIS A 103 -22.88 -3.34 -1.35
C HIS A 103 -22.37 -3.96 -0.03
N ARG A 104 -21.88 -5.20 -0.07
CA ARG A 104 -21.32 -5.87 1.12
C ARG A 104 -19.91 -5.38 1.48
N ALA A 105 -19.16 -4.84 0.53
CA ALA A 105 -17.83 -4.27 0.72
C ALA A 105 -17.84 -2.91 1.45
N ASN A 106 -18.97 -2.18 1.43
CA ASN A 106 -19.16 -0.94 2.21
C ASN A 106 -19.04 -1.09 3.74
N LYS A 107 -18.86 -2.33 4.25
CA LYS A 107 -18.62 -2.61 5.67
C LYS A 107 -17.13 -2.79 6.02
N LEU A 108 -16.22 -2.58 5.08
CA LEU A 108 -14.79 -2.63 5.37
C LEU A 108 -14.38 -1.42 6.23
N PRO A 109 -13.42 -1.60 7.17
CA PRO A 109 -13.01 -0.52 8.05
C PRO A 109 -12.39 0.65 7.27
N MET A 110 -12.54 1.85 7.82
CA MET A 110 -11.81 3.02 7.32
C MET A 110 -10.33 2.94 7.69
N LEU A 111 -9.48 3.72 7.02
CA LEU A 111 -8.02 3.73 7.22
C LEU A 111 -7.62 3.88 8.71
N THR A 112 -8.23 4.84 9.42
CA THR A 112 -7.95 5.07 10.85
C THR A 112 -8.30 3.85 11.70
N GLU A 113 -9.39 3.15 11.38
CA GLU A 113 -9.77 1.91 12.08
C GLU A 113 -8.83 0.76 11.76
N MET A 114 -8.31 0.68 10.53
CA MET A 114 -7.30 -0.32 10.15
C MET A 114 -6.02 -0.14 10.99
N LEU A 115 -5.55 1.09 11.15
CA LEU A 115 -4.38 1.41 11.98
C LEU A 115 -4.58 1.02 13.45
N VAL A 116 -5.75 1.33 14.02
CA VAL A 116 -6.09 0.93 15.40
C VAL A 116 -6.11 -0.60 15.52
N LYS A 117 -6.66 -1.31 14.53
CA LYS A 117 -6.72 -2.78 14.53
C LYS A 117 -5.36 -3.45 14.35
N LEU A 118 -4.39 -2.75 13.76
CA LEU A 118 -3.02 -3.21 13.57
C LEU A 118 -2.15 -3.10 14.83
N ASP A 119 -2.51 -2.23 15.77
CA ASP A 119 -1.75 -1.99 17.00
C ASP A 119 -1.60 -3.30 17.81
N GLY A 120 -0.36 -3.65 18.13
CA GLY A 120 -0.01 -4.91 18.80
C GLY A 120 -0.09 -6.19 17.94
N LYS A 121 -0.34 -6.09 16.63
CA LYS A 121 -0.38 -7.26 15.72
C LYS A 121 0.64 -7.23 14.59
N ALA A 122 1.03 -6.04 14.14
CA ALA A 122 2.09 -5.86 13.15
C ALA A 122 3.42 -5.52 13.85
N PRO A 123 4.57 -5.68 13.16
CA PRO A 123 5.88 -5.28 13.68
C PRO A 123 5.88 -3.81 14.14
N GLU A 124 6.44 -3.55 15.32
CA GLU A 124 6.39 -2.24 15.98
C GLU A 124 7.06 -1.16 15.13
N GLU A 125 8.22 -1.48 14.54
CA GLU A 125 8.99 -0.55 13.70
C GLU A 125 8.23 -0.14 12.44
N ALA A 126 7.45 -1.07 11.87
CA ALA A 126 6.60 -0.76 10.72
C ALA A 126 5.39 0.10 11.14
N MET A 127 4.85 -0.15 12.34
CA MET A 127 3.73 0.63 12.87
C MET A 127 4.12 2.06 13.21
N ASP A 128 5.32 2.30 13.74
CA ASP A 128 5.81 3.64 14.04
C ASP A 128 5.89 4.50 12.78
N ALA A 129 6.48 3.95 11.71
CA ALA A 129 6.53 4.63 10.41
C ALA A 129 5.13 4.96 9.85
N LEU A 130 4.15 4.04 10.01
CA LEU A 130 2.77 4.30 9.57
C LEU A 130 2.06 5.35 10.43
N LYS A 131 2.37 5.43 11.73
CA LYS A 131 1.79 6.40 12.67
C LYS A 131 2.34 7.80 12.44
N GLU A 132 3.62 7.93 12.08
CA GLU A 132 4.26 9.22 11.77
C GLU A 132 3.65 9.91 10.53
N PHE A 133 3.23 9.14 9.53
CA PHE A 133 2.66 9.69 8.29
C PHE A 133 1.18 10.11 8.40
N LYS A 134 0.46 9.62 9.42
CA LYS A 134 -1.00 9.67 9.51
C LYS A 134 -1.62 11.06 9.33
#